data_AF-A0A6A6NDX9-F1
#
_entry.id   AF-A0A6A6NDX9-F1
#
_cell.length_a   1.000
_cell.length_b   1.000
_cell.length_c   1.000
_cell.angle_alpha   90.00
_cell.angle_beta   90.00
_cell.angle_gamma   90.00
#
_symmetry.space_group_name_H-M   'P 1'
#
loop_
_entity.id
_entity.type
_entity.pdbx_description
1 polymer ?
#
loop_
_entity_poly.entity_id
_entity_poly.type
_entity_poly.pdbx_seq_one_letter_code
_entity_poly.pdbx_strand_id
1 'polypeptide(L)'
;MGVNPTVHELDEDPRGKEMEKALMRLLGSSSAVPVVFIGGKLVGAMDRVMASHINGTLVPLLKDAVKKAEEEEWFLRVISSILDTNQMMY
;
A
#
# COMPACT_ATOMS: atom_id res chain seq x y z
N MET A 1 -6.30 -11.00 13.14
CA MET A 1 -6.03 -9.57 12.90
C MET A 1 -4.52 -9.43 12.81
N GLY A 2 -3.94 -9.64 11.62
CA GLY A 2 -2.51 -9.61 11.40
C GLY A 2 -2.25 -8.88 10.09
N VAL A 3 -2.12 -7.57 10.18
CA VAL A 3 -1.65 -6.74 9.06
C VAL A 3 -0.19 -6.43 9.34
N ASN A 4 0.67 -6.61 8.34
CA ASN A 4 2.08 -6.21 8.44
C ASN A 4 2.24 -4.87 7.72
N PRO A 5 2.22 -3.73 8.43
CA PRO A 5 2.41 -2.44 7.79
C PRO A 5 3.89 -2.27 7.40
N THR A 6 4.12 -1.83 6.17
CA THR A 6 5.45 -1.33 5.77
C THR A 6 5.52 0.15 6.10
N VAL A 7 6.49 0.53 6.95
CA VAL A 7 6.79 1.92 7.27
C VAL A 7 8.00 2.35 6.45
N HIS A 8 7.89 3.50 5.78
CA HIS A 8 8.98 4.11 5.04
C HIS A 8 9.40 5.41 5.72
N GLU A 9 10.57 5.40 6.35
CA GLU A 9 11.17 6.58 6.96
C GLU A 9 11.81 7.44 5.86
N LEU A 10 11.17 8.55 5.52
CA LEU A 10 11.61 9.40 4.41
C LEU A 10 12.93 10.10 4.71
N ASP A 11 13.22 10.42 5.97
CA ASP A 11 14.47 11.05 6.38
C ASP A 11 15.69 10.12 6.26
N GLU A 12 15.47 8.80 6.22
CA GLU A 12 16.50 7.79 6.03
C GLU A 12 16.67 7.35 4.55
N ASP A 13 15.70 7.62 3.67
CA ASP A 13 15.84 7.34 2.23
C ASP A 13 16.59 8.49 1.53
N PRO A 14 17.65 8.21 0.74
CA PRO A 14 18.35 9.23 -0.04
C PRO A 14 17.46 10.05 -0.99
N ARG A 15 16.29 9.52 -1.38
CA ARG A 15 15.26 10.16 -2.22
C ARG A 15 14.10 10.74 -1.41
N GLY A 16 14.23 10.76 -0.07
CA GLY A 16 13.26 11.20 0.89
C GLY A 16 12.65 12.56 0.58
N LYS A 17 13.52 13.53 0.28
CA LYS A 17 13.14 14.92 -0.01
C LYS A 17 12.31 15.04 -1.29
N GLU A 18 12.62 14.27 -2.33
CA GLU A 18 11.84 14.22 -3.56
C GLU A 18 10.46 13.59 -3.30
N MET A 19 10.42 12.50 -2.54
CA MET A 19 9.18 11.83 -2.15
C MET A 19 8.29 12.75 -1.31
N GLU A 20 8.85 13.44 -0.32
CA GLU A 20 8.14 14.39 0.53
C GLU A 20 7.52 15.52 -0.31
N LYS A 21 8.28 16.11 -1.24
CA LYS A 21 7.76 17.12 -2.18
C LYS A 21 6.63 16.61 -3.06
N ALA A 22 6.74 15.37 -3.55
CA ALA A 22 5.68 14.75 -4.35
C ALA A 22 4.41 14.53 -3.51
N LEU A 23 4.56 14.09 -2.26
CA LEU A 23 3.45 13.91 -1.30
C LEU A 23 2.77 15.25 -0.97
N MET A 24 3.53 16.32 -0.70
CA MET A 24 2.98 17.67 -0.48
C MET A 24 2.12 18.13 -1.67
N ARG A 25 2.60 17.91 -2.90
CA ARG A 25 1.85 18.25 -4.13
C ARG A 25 0.58 17.42 -4.28
N LEU A 26 0.65 16.13 -3.97
CA LEU A 26 -0.48 15.20 -4.07
C LEU A 26 -1.57 15.51 -3.03
N LEU A 27 -1.18 15.92 -1.83
CA LEU A 27 -2.07 16.18 -0.71
C LEU A 27 -2.55 17.63 -0.61
N GLY A 28 -1.86 18.57 -1.27
CA GLY A 28 -2.12 20.00 -1.12
C GLY A 28 -1.91 20.52 0.31
N SER A 29 -1.12 19.79 1.11
CA SER A 29 -0.87 20.04 2.54
C SER A 29 0.60 20.39 2.77
N SER A 30 0.86 21.26 3.75
CA SER A 30 2.22 21.61 4.21
C SER A 30 2.86 20.52 5.09
N SER A 31 2.06 19.59 5.63
CA SER A 31 2.57 18.41 6.35
C SER A 31 2.41 17.19 5.46
N ALA A 32 3.55 16.64 5.01
CA ALA A 32 3.62 15.49 4.11
C ALA A 32 3.67 14.15 4.83
N VAL A 33 3.74 14.14 6.18
CA VAL A 33 3.87 12.95 7.01
C VAL A 33 3.07 13.07 8.32
N PRO A 34 2.60 11.94 8.90
CA PRO A 34 2.60 10.61 8.29
C PRO A 34 1.56 10.54 7.16
N VAL A 35 1.85 9.76 6.10
CA VAL A 35 0.91 9.50 5.01
C VAL A 35 0.66 8.01 4.91
N VAL A 36 -0.61 7.64 4.92
CA VAL A 36 -1.02 6.24 4.95
C VAL A 36 -1.65 5.85 3.62
N PHE A 37 -1.15 4.76 3.07
CA PHE A 37 -1.73 4.07 1.93
C PHE A 37 -2.31 2.72 2.38
N ILE A 38 -3.52 2.39 1.91
CA ILE A 38 -4.16 1.09 2.18
C ILE A 38 -4.57 0.49 0.83
N GLY A 39 -4.04 -0.70 0.49
CA GLY A 39 -4.33 -1.37 -0.78
C GLY A 39 -4.01 -0.50 -2.01
N GLY A 40 -2.89 0.24 -1.96
CA GLY A 40 -2.46 1.16 -3.03
C GLY A 40 -3.23 2.48 -3.09
N LYS A 41 -4.23 2.71 -2.22
CA LYS A 41 -5.02 3.95 -2.18
C LYS A 41 -4.51 4.89 -1.10
N LEU A 42 -4.33 6.16 -1.47
CA LEU A 42 -4.02 7.24 -0.53
C LEU A 42 -5.20 7.47 0.41
N VAL A 43 -5.01 7.25 1.71
CA VAL A 43 -6.01 7.54 2.74
C VAL A 43 -5.85 8.96 3.28
N GLY A 44 -4.61 9.46 3.34
CA GLY A 44 -4.27 10.83 3.74
C GLY A 44 -3.32 10.86 4.94
N ALA A 45 -3.36 11.96 5.69
CA ALA A 45 -2.62 12.12 6.94
C ALA A 45 -3.30 11.37 8.11
N MET A 46 -2.70 11.44 9.30
CA MET A 46 -3.16 10.76 10.52
C MET A 46 -4.65 11.05 10.85
N ASP A 47 -5.13 12.25 10.52
CA ASP A 47 -6.48 12.75 10.76
C ASP A 47 -7.57 11.89 10.10
N ARG A 48 -7.36 11.48 8.84
CA ARG A 48 -8.31 10.64 8.09
C ARG A 48 -8.27 9.17 8.49
N VAL A 49 -7.11 8.68 8.93
CA VAL A 49 -6.98 7.32 9.49
C VAL A 49 -7.74 7.23 10.82
N MET A 50 -7.60 8.25 11.67
CA MET A 50 -8.38 8.35 12.91
C MET A 50 -9.88 8.52 12.63
N ALA A 51 -10.27 9.33 11.64
CA ALA A 51 -11.67 9.44 11.23
C ALA A 51 -12.25 8.10 10.74
N SER A 52 -11.47 7.31 10.00
CA SER A 52 -11.87 5.96 9.55
C SER A 52 -11.94 4.94 10.69
N HIS A 53 -11.11 5.10 11.72
CA HIS A 53 -11.18 4.32 12.95
C HIS A 53 -12.46 4.64 13.74
N ILE A 54 -12.79 5.93 13.88
CA ILE A 54 -13.99 6.41 14.59
C ILE A 54 -15.26 6.01 13.83
N ASN A 55 -15.26 6.08 12.50
CA ASN A 55 -16.42 5.75 11.67
C ASN A 55 -16.56 4.24 11.38
N GLY A 56 -15.65 3.39 11.89
CA GLY A 56 -15.70 1.94 11.72
C GLY A 56 -15.38 1.42 10.32
N THR A 57 -14.94 2.27 9.39
CA THR A 57 -14.67 1.93 7.98
C THR A 57 -13.26 1.39 7.75
N LEU A 58 -12.35 1.54 8.73
CA LEU A 58 -10.96 1.09 8.61
C LEU A 58 -10.82 -0.43 8.44
N VAL A 59 -11.59 -1.23 9.19
CA VAL A 59 -11.53 -2.70 9.12
C VAL A 59 -12.00 -3.24 7.76
N PRO A 60 -13.13 -2.77 7.18
CA PRO A 60 -13.50 -3.10 5.80
C PRO A 60 -12.41 -2.77 4.76
N LEU A 61 -11.81 -1.58 4.83
CA LEU A 61 -10.75 -1.17 3.89
C LEU A 61 -9.52 -2.09 3.95
N LEU A 62 -9.12 -2.52 5.15
CA LEU A 62 -8.02 -3.47 5.32
C LEU A 62 -8.35 -4.85 4.73
N LYS A 63 -9.57 -5.34 4.91
CA LYS A 63 -10.00 -6.64 4.35
C LYS A 63 -10.00 -6.63 2.82
N ASP A 64 -10.47 -5.55 2.21
CA ASP A 64 -10.48 -5.42 0.75
C ASP A 64 -9.06 -5.30 0.18
N ALA A 65 -8.16 -4.60 0.88
CA ALA A 65 -6.75 -4.51 0.49
C ALA A 65 -6.05 -5.87 0.52
N VAL A 66 -6.30 -6.68 1.56
CA VAL A 66 -5.71 -8.03 1.69
C VAL A 66 -6.20 -8.94 0.56
N LYS A 67 -7.50 -8.94 0.24
CA LYS A 67 -8.04 -9.74 -0.87
C LYS A 67 -7.39 -9.41 -2.22
N LYS A 68 -7.17 -8.13 -2.49
CA LYS A 68 -6.50 -7.70 -3.74
C LYS A 68 -5.05 -8.15 -3.82
N ALA A 69 -4.33 -8.09 -2.70
CA ALA A 69 -2.95 -8.59 -2.65
C ALA A 69 -2.91 -10.10 -2.90
N GLU A 70 -3.84 -10.87 -2.33
CA GLU A 70 -3.96 -12.31 -2.59
C GLU A 70 -4.32 -12.60 -4.07
N GLU A 71 -5.17 -11.80 -4.70
CA GLU A 71 -5.51 -11.94 -6.13
C GLU A 71 -4.31 -11.66 -7.05
N GLU A 72 -3.52 -10.61 -6.78
CA GLU A 72 -2.31 -10.31 -7.55
C GLU A 72 -1.24 -11.38 -7.38
N GLU A 73 -0.98 -11.82 -6.14
CA GLU A 73 -0.03 -12.90 -5.89
C GLU A 73 -0.50 -14.22 -6.53
N TRP A 74 -1.78 -14.56 -6.41
CA TRP A 74 -2.37 -15.72 -7.07
C TRP A 74 -2.20 -15.65 -8.59
N PHE A 75 -2.44 -14.49 -9.20
CA PHE A 75 -2.28 -14.30 -10.64
C PHE A 75 -0.83 -14.53 -11.07
N LEU A 76 0.14 -13.95 -10.35
CA LEU A 76 1.56 -14.16 -10.62
C LEU A 76 1.97 -15.63 -10.45
N ARG A 77 1.43 -16.32 -9.45
CA ARG A 77 1.68 -17.76 -9.23
C ARG A 77 1.11 -18.63 -10.36
N VAL A 78 -0.07 -18.29 -10.88
CA VAL A 78 -0.65 -18.97 -12.03
C VAL A 78 0.21 -18.78 -13.28
N ILE A 79 0.65 -17.55 -13.56
CA ILE A 79 1.53 -17.28 -14.69
C ILE A 79 2.87 -18.00 -14.55
N SER A 80 3.51 -17.98 -13.36
CA SER A 80 4.73 -18.74 -13.10
C SER A 80 4.52 -20.23 -13.39
N SER A 81 3.46 -20.83 -12.84
CA SER A 81 3.16 -22.25 -13.05
C SER A 81 2.97 -22.62 -14.54
N ILE A 82 2.39 -21.73 -15.34
CA ILE A 82 2.23 -21.94 -16.80
C ILE A 82 3.58 -21.87 -17.51
N LEU A 83 4.45 -20.93 -17.11
CA LEU A 83 5.78 -20.77 -17.69
C LEU A 83 6.69 -21.95 -17.30
N ASP A 84 6.63 -22.40 -16.05
CA ASP A 84 7.39 -23.56 -15.54
C ASP A 84 6.98 -24.86 -16.24
N THR A 85 5.70 -25.00 -16.59
CA THR A 85 5.19 -26.18 -17.32
C THR A 85 5.71 -26.23 -18.77
N ASN A 86 5.99 -25.07 -19.39
CA ASN A 86 6.55 -25.01 -20.74
C ASN A 86 8.07 -25.27 -20.80
N GLN A 87 8.74 -25.27 -19.65
CA GLN A 87 10.18 -25.57 -19.55
C GLN A 87 10.48 -27.08 -19.40
N MET A 88 9.44 -27.90 -19.20
CA MET A 88 9.51 -29.38 -19.16
C MET A 88 9.21 -30.04 -20.52
N MET A 89 8.99 -29.24 -21.57
CA MET A 89 8.69 -29.70 -22.94
C MET A 89 9.87 -29.56 -23.92
N TYR A 90 11.10 -29.50 -23.39
CA TYR A 90 12.36 -29.63 -24.14
C TYR A 90 13.36 -30.49 -23.34
#